data_AF-A0A7Y7YIT0-F1
#
_entry.id   AF-A0A7Y7YIT0-F1
#
_cell.length_a   1.000
_cell.length_b   1.000
_cell.length_c   1.000
_cell.angle_alpha   90.00
_cell.angle_beta   90.00
_cell.angle_gamma   90.00
#
_symmetry.space_group_name_H-M   'P 1'
#
loop_
_entity.id
_entity.type
_entity.pdbx_description
1 polymer ?
#
loop_
_entity_poly.entity_id
_entity_poly.type
_entity_poly.pdbx_seq_one_letter_code
_entity_poly.pdbx_strand_id
1 'polypeptide(L)'
;MAVDLGVLSGFIVRLQREADISYSENSFGANYSGLLNATSRAVLNELSQLICEHAITSIRLQVDGQDEAWDEVDFSDQRMLDWVVSVTDKAALLRDSLAINVDIDGLLFFDKVYFLESWLPEVSGLLGGDLHQSLQSERPLKIFVCGLEDSFGGPRIAIVPTNKYDQVLPVEWMMSTKLPNLEKLLKSVHFVTGNAVMVSPERFLFNWGGVDNAIATYFNKACVIYAMISLVQEFYGWDKVILKGRRKLELSVCDNELQEFSKRDIDAVIACVEWCYAESDEETRTLLVVDRLTLDLKDDQALIGAVRLVFAAFAEARSRYKYVVLDRKKDYTKELSDIQKDLSGVVDKYVSASHQFTGSLLTDVLALAFVLTAGVVSRRFIAEDALKSPEAVVLFKSFSIYLVVAVILRFWGAISVSLISTKLFTDWKGIVRSHMSAEELQRIVDNSLFSVKVNFWITCVVVFVIYVVMALSCWNVELTLNLFGVLGR
;
A
#
# COMPACT_ATOMS: atom_id res chain seq x y z
N MET A 1 28.91 -14.13 35.63
CA MET A 1 27.89 -13.14 36.09
C MET A 1 27.90 -12.01 35.07
N ALA A 2 26.75 -11.45 34.69
CA ALA A 2 26.73 -10.35 33.71
C ALA A 2 27.42 -9.11 34.30
N VAL A 3 28.13 -8.35 33.46
CA VAL A 3 28.80 -7.11 33.88
C VAL A 3 27.74 -6.04 34.15
N ASP A 4 27.81 -5.35 35.29
CA ASP A 4 26.99 -4.17 35.52
C ASP A 4 27.57 -2.97 34.74
N LEU A 5 26.87 -2.58 33.67
CA LEU A 5 27.30 -1.49 32.79
C LEU A 5 27.32 -0.13 33.50
N GLY A 6 26.43 0.07 34.49
CA GLY A 6 26.36 1.29 35.27
C GLY A 6 27.57 1.44 36.19
N VAL A 7 27.95 0.36 36.87
CA VAL A 7 29.15 0.30 37.71
C VAL A 7 30.41 0.51 36.88
N LEU A 8 30.55 -0.22 35.76
CA LEU A 8 31.68 -0.09 34.85
C LEU A 8 31.84 1.35 34.34
N SER A 9 30.74 1.94 33.84
CA SER A 9 30.75 3.32 33.35
C SER A 9 31.07 4.31 34.47
N GLY A 10 30.63 4.03 35.71
CA GLY A 10 30.96 4.82 36.89
C GLY A 10 32.47 4.87 37.19
N PHE A 11 33.19 3.75 37.03
CA PHE A 11 34.65 3.74 37.15
C PHE A 11 35.33 4.56 36.04
N ILE A 12 34.87 4.42 34.81
CA ILE A 12 35.39 5.18 33.67
C ILE A 12 35.20 6.70 33.87
N VAL A 13 34.02 7.14 34.34
CA VAL A 13 33.78 8.55 34.67
C VAL A 13 34.63 9.03 35.84
N ARG A 14 34.90 8.18 36.84
CA ARG A 14 35.81 8.53 37.93
C ARG A 14 37.23 8.74 37.44
N LEU A 15 37.71 7.89 36.52
CA LEU A 15 39.00 8.11 35.84
C LEU A 15 39.00 9.45 35.11
N GLN A 16 38.00 9.76 34.29
CA GLN A 16 37.96 11.05 33.56
C GLN A 16 38.03 12.30 34.44
N ARG A 17 37.66 12.21 35.73
CA ARG A 17 37.63 13.35 36.66
C ARG A 17 38.97 13.65 37.33
N GLU A 18 40.00 12.83 37.13
CA GLU A 18 41.31 13.12 37.72
C GLU A 18 42.07 14.18 36.92
N ALA A 19 42.89 14.96 37.63
CA ALA A 19 43.78 15.92 37.01
C ALA A 19 44.87 15.19 36.18
N ASP A 20 45.26 15.79 35.06
CA ASP A 20 46.33 15.31 34.17
C ASP A 20 46.05 14.00 33.40
N ILE A 21 44.77 13.73 33.11
CA ILE A 21 44.38 12.63 32.22
C ILE A 21 44.16 13.12 30.79
N SER A 22 44.69 12.36 29.84
CA SER A 22 44.38 12.47 28.41
C SER A 22 43.38 11.39 28.03
N TYR A 23 42.31 11.81 27.36
CA TYR A 23 41.18 10.97 26.98
C TYR A 23 40.82 11.17 25.51
N SER A 24 40.51 10.06 24.83
CA SER A 24 39.96 10.07 23.48
C SER A 24 38.92 8.96 23.32
N GLU A 25 37.77 9.26 22.73
CA GLU A 25 36.73 8.28 22.44
C GLU A 25 36.33 8.33 20.96
N ASN A 26 35.96 7.17 20.43
CA ASN A 26 35.29 7.04 19.15
C ASN A 26 34.13 6.03 19.27
N SER A 27 33.45 5.68 18.17
CA SER A 27 32.30 4.78 18.22
C SER A 27 32.64 3.32 18.59
N PHE A 28 33.88 2.89 18.40
CA PHE A 28 34.32 1.51 18.63
C PHE A 28 35.04 1.32 19.97
N GLY A 29 35.79 2.32 20.40
CA GLY A 29 36.67 2.23 21.56
C GLY A 29 36.88 3.57 22.27
N ALA A 30 37.61 3.52 23.38
CA ALA A 30 37.98 4.69 24.17
C ALA A 30 39.33 4.44 24.85
N ASN A 31 40.17 5.47 24.90
CA ASN A 31 41.48 5.42 25.55
C ASN A 31 41.53 6.48 26.65
N TYR A 32 42.08 6.08 27.79
CA TYR A 32 42.32 6.90 28.95
C TYR A 32 43.79 6.74 29.32
N SER A 33 44.50 7.84 29.56
CA SER A 33 45.91 7.80 29.87
C SER A 33 46.26 8.86 30.91
N GLY A 34 47.22 8.56 31.78
CA GLY A 34 47.65 9.48 32.83
C GLY A 34 48.81 8.92 33.64
N LEU A 35 49.08 9.56 34.77
CA LEU A 35 50.10 9.14 35.74
C LEU A 35 49.46 8.42 36.93
N LEU A 36 50.09 7.35 37.43
CA LEU A 36 49.62 6.57 38.59
C LEU A 36 49.79 7.35 39.92
N ASN A 37 48.85 8.24 40.19
CA ASN A 37 48.70 8.94 41.46
C ASN A 37 47.85 8.12 42.46
N ALA A 38 47.69 8.61 43.69
CA ALA A 38 46.92 7.90 44.73
C ALA A 38 45.43 7.68 44.35
N THR A 39 44.84 8.58 43.58
CA THR A 39 43.44 8.52 43.14
C THR A 39 43.27 7.50 42.01
N SER A 40 44.09 7.57 40.96
CA SER A 40 44.03 6.62 39.82
C SER A 40 44.33 5.20 40.26
N ARG A 41 45.28 5.00 41.18
CA ARG A 41 45.52 3.65 41.74
C ARG A 41 44.28 3.06 42.39
N ALA A 42 43.56 3.84 43.18
CA ALA A 42 42.36 3.36 43.85
C ALA A 42 41.28 2.97 42.83
N VAL A 43 41.06 3.82 41.82
CA VAL A 43 40.05 3.56 40.78
C VAL A 43 40.46 2.38 39.89
N LEU A 44 41.73 2.29 39.47
CA LEU A 44 42.24 1.20 38.64
C LEU A 44 42.25 -0.15 39.39
N ASN A 45 42.51 -0.14 40.69
CA ASN A 45 42.43 -1.35 41.52
C ASN A 45 40.98 -1.82 41.73
N GLU A 46 40.02 -0.90 41.85
CA GLU A 46 38.59 -1.27 41.88
C GLU A 46 38.13 -1.78 40.50
N LEU A 47 38.62 -1.17 39.42
CA LEU A 47 38.33 -1.61 38.05
C LEU A 47 38.96 -2.97 37.73
N SER A 48 40.18 -3.26 38.22
CA SER A 48 40.85 -4.54 38.02
C SER A 48 40.06 -5.70 38.65
N GLN A 49 39.52 -5.48 39.86
CA GLN A 49 38.65 -6.45 40.52
C GLN A 49 37.42 -6.78 39.67
N LEU A 50 36.75 -5.76 39.14
CA LEU A 50 35.58 -5.93 38.27
C LEU A 50 35.95 -6.68 36.98
N ILE A 51 37.06 -6.31 36.33
CA ILE A 51 37.50 -6.93 35.08
C ILE A 51 37.85 -8.41 35.29
N CYS A 52 38.57 -8.73 36.36
CA CYS A 52 38.95 -10.11 36.69
C CYS A 52 37.75 -10.95 37.14
N GLU A 53 36.84 -10.41 37.95
CA GLU A 53 35.63 -11.11 38.41
C GLU A 53 34.72 -11.53 37.24
N HIS A 54 34.60 -10.66 36.24
CA HIS A 54 33.74 -10.89 35.08
C HIS A 54 34.48 -11.38 33.83
N ALA A 55 35.80 -11.60 33.92
CA ALA A 55 36.67 -11.99 32.80
C ALA A 55 36.50 -11.10 31.55
N ILE A 56 36.46 -9.78 31.75
CA ILE A 56 36.25 -8.80 30.67
C ILE A 56 37.51 -8.72 29.81
N THR A 57 37.40 -9.07 28.53
CA THR A 57 38.54 -9.08 27.59
C THR A 57 38.65 -7.84 26.71
N SER A 58 37.58 -7.03 26.68
CA SER A 58 37.46 -5.84 25.84
C SER A 58 38.16 -4.60 26.42
N ILE A 59 38.68 -4.66 27.65
CA ILE A 59 39.41 -3.58 28.30
C ILE A 59 40.84 -4.01 28.60
N ARG A 60 41.81 -3.28 28.06
CA ARG A 60 43.25 -3.53 28.23
C ARG A 60 43.90 -2.48 29.09
N LEU A 61 44.94 -2.88 29.80
CA LEU A 61 45.79 -2.01 30.61
C LEU A 61 47.21 -2.03 30.07
N GLN A 62 47.81 -0.86 29.94
CA GLN A 62 49.24 -0.69 29.75
C GLN A 62 49.82 0.09 30.93
N VAL A 63 50.98 -0.32 31.41
CA VAL A 63 51.76 0.40 32.43
C VAL A 63 53.18 0.57 31.91
N ASP A 64 53.69 1.80 31.92
CA ASP A 64 55.02 2.16 31.40
C ASP A 64 55.28 1.65 29.97
N GLY A 65 54.23 1.68 29.14
CA GLY A 65 54.27 1.25 27.74
C GLY A 65 54.25 -0.27 27.50
N GLN A 66 54.07 -1.10 28.53
CA GLN A 66 53.92 -2.55 28.40
C GLN A 66 52.46 -2.96 28.61
N ASP A 67 51.96 -3.86 27.76
CA ASP A 67 50.65 -4.50 27.96
C ASP A 67 50.73 -5.42 29.18
N GLU A 68 49.89 -5.17 30.18
CA GLU A 68 49.89 -5.90 31.45
C GLU A 68 48.54 -6.62 31.65
N ALA A 69 48.58 -7.79 32.28
CA ALA A 69 47.37 -8.47 32.72
C ALA A 69 46.84 -7.80 34.01
N TRP A 70 45.51 -7.63 34.10
CA TRP A 70 44.88 -6.90 35.21
C TRP A 70 45.12 -7.53 36.59
N ASP A 71 45.37 -8.84 36.66
CA ASP A 71 45.68 -9.60 37.87
C ASP A 71 47.16 -9.62 38.24
N GLU A 72 48.04 -9.22 37.32
CA GLU A 72 49.51 -9.19 37.52
C GLU A 72 50.01 -7.82 38.00
N VAL A 73 49.24 -6.75 37.84
CA VAL A 73 49.63 -5.39 38.24
C VAL A 73 49.44 -5.15 39.74
N ASP A 74 50.52 -4.86 40.45
CA ASP A 74 50.49 -4.43 41.85
C ASP A 74 50.21 -2.91 41.97
N PHE A 75 48.93 -2.56 42.13
CA PHE A 75 48.53 -1.15 42.32
C PHE A 75 48.99 -0.54 43.66
N SER A 76 49.55 -1.32 44.60
CA SER A 76 50.11 -0.80 45.86
C SER A 76 51.45 -0.06 45.68
N ASP A 77 52.04 -0.12 44.49
CA ASP A 77 53.46 0.19 44.23
C ASP A 77 53.98 1.63 44.50
N GLN A 78 53.23 2.73 44.61
CA GLN A 78 53.76 4.10 44.79
C GLN A 78 54.70 4.71 43.70
N ARG A 79 55.36 3.98 42.79
CA ARG A 79 56.15 4.61 41.71
C ARG A 79 55.25 5.34 40.72
N MET A 80 55.56 6.60 40.39
CA MET A 80 54.83 7.34 39.35
C MET A 80 55.14 6.74 37.98
N LEU A 81 54.26 5.86 37.50
CA LEU A 81 54.34 5.24 36.17
C LEU A 81 53.21 5.77 35.30
N ASP A 82 53.46 5.84 34.00
CA ASP A 82 52.43 6.11 33.00
C ASP A 82 51.49 4.91 32.90
N TRP A 83 50.20 5.17 32.73
CA TRP A 83 49.20 4.13 32.49
C TRP A 83 48.31 4.49 31.30
N VAL A 84 47.83 3.47 30.60
CA VAL A 84 46.81 3.59 29.55
C VAL A 84 45.77 2.50 29.73
N VAL A 85 44.49 2.89 29.82
CA VAL A 85 43.35 1.98 29.77
C VAL A 85 42.67 2.13 28.42
N SER A 86 42.58 1.04 27.68
CA SER A 86 41.99 0.98 26.34
C SER A 86 40.76 0.08 26.32
N VAL A 87 39.59 0.67 26.08
CA VAL A 87 38.38 -0.06 25.70
C VAL A 87 38.46 -0.34 24.20
N THR A 88 38.65 -1.60 23.84
CA THR A 88 38.93 -2.08 22.47
C THR A 88 37.68 -2.54 21.72
N ASP A 89 36.65 -3.01 22.42
CA ASP A 89 35.36 -3.39 21.82
C ASP A 89 34.20 -3.04 22.77
N LYS A 90 33.55 -1.91 22.48
CA LYS A 90 32.36 -1.46 23.22
C LYS A 90 31.13 -2.36 22.99
N ALA A 91 31.01 -2.98 21.82
CA ALA A 91 29.88 -3.86 21.53
C ALA A 91 29.99 -5.17 22.32
N ALA A 92 31.20 -5.66 22.58
CA ALA A 92 31.44 -6.77 23.50
C ALA A 92 30.96 -6.44 24.92
N LEU A 93 31.28 -5.24 25.43
CA LEU A 93 30.81 -4.81 26.76
C LEU A 93 29.28 -4.77 26.86
N LEU A 94 28.58 -4.33 25.82
CA LEU A 94 27.12 -4.34 25.79
C LEU A 94 26.53 -5.76 25.79
N ARG A 95 27.21 -6.73 25.15
CA ARG A 95 26.81 -8.15 25.16
C ARG A 95 27.10 -8.79 26.52
N ASP A 96 28.27 -8.53 27.10
CA ASP A 96 28.69 -9.09 28.40
C ASP A 96 27.83 -8.55 29.57
N SER A 97 27.27 -7.35 29.41
CA SER A 97 26.30 -6.76 30.35
C SER A 97 24.85 -7.18 30.08
N LEU A 98 24.58 -7.95 29.03
CA LEU A 98 23.23 -8.30 28.57
C LEU A 98 22.33 -7.08 28.26
N ALA A 99 22.94 -5.91 28.02
CA ALA A 99 22.22 -4.68 27.68
C ALA A 99 21.57 -4.75 26.28
N ILE A 100 22.16 -5.56 25.40
CA ILE A 100 21.67 -5.87 24.04
C ILE A 100 21.64 -7.39 23.81
N ASN A 101 20.96 -7.80 22.74
CA ASN A 101 20.87 -9.20 22.31
C ASN A 101 21.07 -9.29 20.78
N VAL A 102 20.84 -10.46 20.19
CA VAL A 102 21.06 -10.70 18.74
C VAL A 102 20.11 -9.87 17.86
N ASP A 103 18.97 -9.44 18.39
CA ASP A 103 17.92 -8.73 17.65
C ASP A 103 17.99 -7.21 17.82
N ILE A 104 18.87 -6.70 18.68
CA ILE A 104 18.99 -5.27 19.02
C ILE A 104 20.45 -4.84 18.85
N ASP A 105 20.67 -3.83 18.01
CA ASP A 105 21.99 -3.23 17.85
C ASP A 105 22.26 -2.23 18.99
N GLY A 106 23.54 -2.05 19.33
CA GLY A 106 23.97 -1.26 20.48
C GLY A 106 25.13 -0.33 20.18
N LEU A 107 25.06 0.90 20.66
CA LEU A 107 26.18 1.85 20.72
C LEU A 107 26.41 2.29 22.17
N LEU A 108 27.66 2.52 22.55
CA LEU A 108 28.04 2.92 23.91
C LEU A 108 28.95 4.15 23.86
N PHE A 109 28.64 5.14 24.69
CA PHE A 109 29.40 6.36 24.87
C PHE A 109 29.67 6.59 26.35
N PHE A 110 30.94 6.72 26.71
CA PHE A 110 31.37 6.98 28.08
C PHE A 110 31.41 8.48 28.39
N ASP A 111 31.50 9.35 27.37
CA ASP A 111 31.40 10.79 27.54
C ASP A 111 30.18 11.38 26.82
N LYS A 112 29.36 12.10 27.61
CA LYS A 112 28.20 12.84 27.12
C LYS A 112 28.62 14.00 26.22
N VAL A 113 29.74 14.66 26.51
CA VAL A 113 30.21 15.83 25.75
C VAL A 113 30.66 15.37 24.37
N TYR A 114 31.51 14.35 24.28
CA TYR A 114 31.86 13.71 23.01
C TYR A 114 30.63 13.27 22.21
N PHE A 115 29.67 12.60 22.86
CA PHE A 115 28.42 12.18 22.21
C PHE A 115 27.65 13.37 21.60
N LEU A 116 27.49 14.46 22.35
CA LEU A 116 26.69 15.63 21.96
C LEU A 116 27.36 16.58 20.98
N GLU A 117 28.64 16.86 21.20
CA GLU A 117 29.35 17.96 20.53
C GLU A 117 30.21 17.48 19.36
N SER A 118 30.60 16.21 19.34
CA SER A 118 31.45 15.63 18.28
C SER A 118 30.71 14.58 17.46
N TRP A 119 30.28 13.49 18.10
CA TRP A 119 29.73 12.35 17.39
C TRP A 119 28.36 12.65 16.77
N LEU A 120 27.39 13.11 17.56
CA LEU A 120 26.02 13.32 17.08
C LEU A 120 25.93 14.35 15.93
N PRO A 121 26.60 15.52 15.98
CA PRO A 121 26.60 16.46 14.87
C PRO A 121 27.19 15.89 13.57
N GLU A 122 28.25 15.07 13.68
CA GLU A 122 28.90 14.43 12.53
C GLU A 122 27.96 13.42 11.85
N VAL A 123 27.30 12.56 12.63
CA VAL A 123 26.48 11.47 12.08
C VAL A 123 25.04 11.88 11.76
N SER A 124 24.55 12.98 12.33
CA SER A 124 23.19 13.49 12.15
C SER A 124 23.00 14.30 10.86
N GLY A 125 24.08 14.74 10.23
CA GLY A 125 24.10 15.58 9.02
C GLY A 125 23.70 14.88 7.73
N LEU A 126 22.64 14.06 7.72
CA LEU A 126 22.10 13.30 6.57
C LEU A 126 22.79 11.95 6.30
N LEU A 127 22.95 11.15 7.36
CA LEU A 127 23.32 9.72 7.34
C LEU A 127 24.64 9.39 6.63
N GLY A 128 25.73 9.88 7.20
CA GLY A 128 27.07 9.31 7.04
C GLY A 128 27.56 8.67 8.35
N GLY A 129 28.70 7.97 8.28
CA GLY A 129 29.38 7.41 9.44
C GLY A 129 28.71 6.19 10.08
N ASP A 130 29.09 5.88 11.31
CA ASP A 130 28.71 4.63 12.01
C ASP A 130 27.20 4.54 12.29
N LEU A 131 26.53 5.67 12.54
CA LEU A 131 25.07 5.69 12.72
C LEU A 131 24.34 5.24 11.46
N HIS A 132 24.86 5.58 10.27
CA HIS A 132 24.24 5.14 9.02
C HIS A 132 24.26 3.61 8.91
N GLN A 133 25.37 2.97 9.27
CA GLN A 133 25.50 1.51 9.23
C GLN A 133 24.55 0.84 10.24
N SER A 134 24.46 1.36 11.47
CA SER A 134 23.50 0.88 12.48
C SER A 134 22.04 1.09 12.05
N LEU A 135 21.76 2.11 11.24
CA LEU A 135 20.41 2.39 10.72
C LEU A 135 20.11 1.73 9.37
N GLN A 136 21.07 1.05 8.73
CA GLN A 136 20.77 0.16 7.60
C GLN A 136 20.29 -1.20 8.08
N SER A 137 20.86 -1.71 9.18
CA SER A 137 20.38 -2.92 9.87
C SER A 137 18.88 -2.84 10.11
N GLU A 138 18.06 -3.86 9.81
CA GLU A 138 16.62 -3.83 10.14
C GLU A 138 16.32 -3.89 11.64
N ARG A 139 17.36 -4.03 12.47
CA ARG A 139 17.23 -4.16 13.92
C ARG A 139 17.01 -2.81 14.60
N PRO A 140 16.23 -2.77 15.70
CA PRO A 140 16.18 -1.61 16.58
C PRO A 140 17.55 -1.30 17.20
N LEU A 141 17.80 -0.02 17.46
CA LEU A 141 19.07 0.48 18.00
C LEU A 141 18.90 1.02 19.42
N LYS A 142 19.72 0.56 20.36
CA LYS A 142 19.89 1.19 21.68
C LYS A 142 21.22 1.95 21.74
N ILE A 143 21.16 3.20 22.16
CA ILE A 143 22.34 4.05 22.37
C ILE A 143 22.49 4.29 23.86
N PHE A 144 23.55 3.77 24.46
CA PHE A 144 23.86 3.93 25.86
C PHE A 144 24.82 5.09 26.06
N VAL A 145 24.45 6.09 26.86
CA VAL A 145 25.24 7.29 27.10
C VAL A 145 25.47 7.49 28.58
N CYS A 146 26.73 7.54 29.00
CA CYS A 146 27.07 7.84 30.39
C CYS A 146 26.85 9.32 30.71
N GLY A 147 26.34 9.63 31.91
CA GLY A 147 26.01 11.00 32.31
C GLY A 147 24.67 11.52 31.77
N LEU A 148 23.89 10.68 31.09
CA LEU A 148 22.49 10.96 30.76
C LEU A 148 21.59 10.69 31.98
N GLU A 149 20.55 11.49 32.16
CA GLU A 149 19.67 11.38 33.34
C GLU A 149 18.50 10.41 33.08
N ASP A 150 17.82 10.56 31.96
CA ASP A 150 16.60 9.82 31.63
C ASP A 150 16.64 9.20 30.24
N SER A 151 15.93 8.08 30.11
CA SER A 151 15.75 7.36 28.85
C SER A 151 14.68 8.05 28.00
N PHE A 152 14.92 8.15 26.69
CA PHE A 152 13.96 8.70 25.73
C PHE A 152 14.19 8.10 24.34
N GLY A 153 13.21 8.20 23.46
CA GLY A 153 13.37 7.71 22.09
C GLY A 153 12.06 7.46 21.37
N GLY A 154 12.09 6.43 20.54
CA GLY A 154 11.11 6.12 19.52
C GLY A 154 10.79 4.64 19.39
N PRO A 155 10.12 4.24 18.30
CA PRO A 155 9.87 2.84 18.01
C PRO A 155 11.11 2.03 17.59
N ARG A 156 12.12 2.68 17.00
CA ARG A 156 13.32 2.02 16.45
C ARG A 156 14.63 2.43 17.09
N ILE A 157 14.68 3.58 17.76
CA ILE A 157 15.88 4.08 18.46
C ILE A 157 15.52 4.43 19.90
N ALA A 158 16.29 3.92 20.85
CA ALA A 158 16.18 4.28 22.27
C ALA A 158 17.53 4.80 22.75
N ILE A 159 17.50 5.93 23.45
CA ILE A 159 18.68 6.50 24.12
C ILE A 159 18.51 6.27 25.61
N VAL A 160 19.47 5.56 26.21
CA VAL A 160 19.36 5.02 27.56
C VAL A 160 20.60 5.40 28.38
N PRO A 161 20.45 5.90 29.61
CA PRO A 161 21.56 6.08 30.53
C PRO A 161 22.26 4.76 30.85
N THR A 162 23.59 4.75 30.92
CA THR A 162 24.34 3.51 31.25
C THR A 162 24.01 2.95 32.64
N ASN A 163 23.60 3.80 33.59
CA ASN A 163 23.16 3.39 34.93
C ASN A 163 21.70 2.88 34.99
N LYS A 164 20.96 2.93 33.88
CA LYS A 164 19.58 2.43 33.74
C LYS A 164 19.48 1.44 32.56
N TYR A 165 20.57 0.74 32.26
CA TYR A 165 20.69 -0.08 31.05
C TYR A 165 19.70 -1.26 31.00
N ASP A 166 19.31 -1.77 32.16
CA ASP A 166 18.38 -2.87 32.38
C ASP A 166 16.92 -2.41 32.54
N GLN A 167 16.66 -1.11 32.47
CA GLN A 167 15.33 -0.54 32.60
C GLN A 167 14.39 -1.07 31.50
N VAL A 168 13.19 -1.48 31.91
CA VAL A 168 12.11 -1.82 30.97
C VAL A 168 11.66 -0.55 30.25
N LEU A 169 11.77 -0.56 28.92
CA LEU A 169 11.37 0.55 28.06
C LEU A 169 9.84 0.62 27.90
N PRO A 170 9.28 1.80 27.54
CA PRO A 170 7.85 1.98 27.34
C PRO A 170 7.24 1.09 26.25
N VAL A 171 5.90 1.02 26.20
CA VAL A 171 5.17 0.20 25.22
C VAL A 171 5.45 0.66 23.80
N GLU A 172 5.72 1.95 23.59
CA GLU A 172 6.02 2.55 22.29
C GLU A 172 7.33 2.03 21.66
N TRP A 173 8.24 1.47 22.47
CA TRP A 173 9.46 0.82 21.99
C TRP A 173 9.13 -0.41 21.14
N MET A 174 9.65 -0.46 19.91
CA MET A 174 9.42 -1.53 18.92
C MET A 174 7.96 -1.66 18.43
N MET A 175 7.09 -0.69 18.72
CA MET A 175 5.73 -0.67 18.16
C MET A 175 5.71 -0.25 16.70
N SER A 176 4.81 -0.84 15.91
CA SER A 176 4.62 -0.40 14.53
C SER A 176 3.91 0.95 14.47
N THR A 177 4.35 1.79 13.54
CA THR A 177 3.71 3.06 13.23
C THR A 177 2.91 2.96 11.92
N LYS A 178 2.14 4.02 11.60
CA LYS A 178 1.46 4.15 10.30
C LYS A 178 2.33 4.86 9.25
N LEU A 179 3.56 5.24 9.61
CA LEU A 179 4.52 5.80 8.67
C LEU A 179 4.91 4.74 7.64
N PRO A 180 5.25 5.15 6.40
CA PRO A 180 5.61 4.22 5.36
C PRO A 180 6.90 3.48 5.72
N ASN A 181 6.86 2.15 5.61
CA ASN A 181 8.07 1.33 5.64
C ASN A 181 8.86 1.50 4.34
N LEU A 182 10.07 0.95 4.30
CA LEU A 182 10.94 1.05 3.13
C LEU A 182 10.27 0.51 1.85
N GLU A 183 9.54 -0.59 1.94
CA GLU A 183 8.85 -1.18 0.78
C GLU A 183 7.81 -0.24 0.17
N LYS A 184 6.98 0.41 1.00
CA LYS A 184 6.00 1.41 0.55
C LYS A 184 6.66 2.64 -0.06
N LEU A 185 7.76 3.12 0.53
CA LEU A 185 8.53 4.24 -0.01
C LEU A 185 9.06 3.92 -1.41
N LEU A 186 9.67 2.74 -1.59
CA LEU A 186 10.24 2.31 -2.88
C LEU A 186 9.20 2.14 -3.99
N LYS A 187 7.92 1.89 -3.64
CA LYS A 187 6.82 1.81 -4.62
C LYS A 187 6.29 3.17 -5.04
N SER A 188 6.33 4.15 -4.14
CA SER A 188 5.68 5.47 -4.32
C SER A 188 6.65 6.55 -4.83
N VAL A 189 7.92 6.48 -4.44
CA VAL A 189 8.95 7.45 -4.82
C VAL A 189 9.93 6.79 -5.80
N HIS A 190 10.22 7.47 -6.91
CA HIS A 190 11.17 6.98 -7.89
C HIS A 190 12.60 7.36 -7.50
N PHE A 191 13.36 6.39 -7.01
CA PHE A 191 14.76 6.58 -6.64
C PHE A 191 15.68 6.37 -7.84
N VAL A 192 16.42 7.42 -8.21
CA VAL A 192 17.36 7.45 -9.33
C VAL A 192 18.77 7.72 -8.80
N THR A 193 19.20 6.91 -7.85
CA THR A 193 20.50 7.07 -7.19
C THR A 193 21.30 5.76 -7.26
N GLY A 194 22.63 5.87 -7.34
CA GLY A 194 23.53 4.72 -7.20
C GLY A 194 23.87 4.39 -5.73
N ASN A 195 23.54 5.29 -4.80
CA ASN A 195 23.86 5.16 -3.37
C ASN A 195 22.59 4.85 -2.58
N ALA A 196 22.54 3.65 -2.01
CA ALA A 196 21.40 3.07 -1.31
C ALA A 196 21.19 3.65 0.11
N VAL A 197 21.01 4.96 0.24
CA VAL A 197 20.58 5.54 1.51
C VAL A 197 19.07 5.60 1.54
N MET A 198 18.46 4.55 2.09
CA MET A 198 17.02 4.34 2.05
C MET A 198 16.51 3.89 3.42
N VAL A 199 16.38 4.85 4.33
CA VAL A 199 15.89 4.61 5.69
C VAL A 199 14.45 5.13 5.82
N SER A 200 13.57 4.40 6.50
CA SER A 200 12.19 4.83 6.74
C SER A 200 12.11 5.98 7.76
N PRO A 201 11.15 6.92 7.64
CA PRO A 201 10.98 8.00 8.61
C PRO A 201 10.67 7.49 10.03
N GLU A 202 10.00 6.34 10.16
CA GLU A 202 9.75 5.66 11.44
C GLU A 202 11.03 5.48 12.27
N ARG A 203 12.19 5.33 11.62
CA ARG A 203 13.46 5.07 12.32
C ARG A 203 13.92 6.22 13.19
N PHE A 204 13.57 7.43 12.82
CA PHE A 204 14.00 8.65 13.50
C PHE A 204 12.91 9.25 14.40
N LEU A 205 11.71 8.66 14.39
CA LEU A 205 10.58 9.16 15.15
C LEU A 205 10.84 9.04 16.65
N PHE A 206 10.93 10.14 17.37
CA PHE A 206 10.95 10.14 18.84
C PHE A 206 9.57 10.50 19.38
N ASN A 207 8.99 9.63 20.21
CA ASN A 207 7.61 9.76 20.68
C ASN A 207 7.41 9.44 22.17
N TRP A 208 8.46 9.07 22.92
CA TRP A 208 8.37 8.82 24.36
C TRP A 208 9.61 9.35 25.12
N GLY A 209 9.41 9.64 26.42
CA GLY A 209 10.42 10.24 27.28
C GLY A 209 10.60 11.75 27.06
N GLY A 210 11.76 12.28 27.47
CA GLY A 210 12.12 13.71 27.34
C GLY A 210 12.50 14.10 25.92
N VAL A 211 11.56 14.06 24.97
CA VAL A 211 11.79 14.32 23.53
C VAL A 211 12.03 15.79 23.16
N ASP A 212 11.97 16.70 24.15
CA ASP A 212 12.22 18.13 23.99
C ASP A 212 13.63 18.50 24.51
N ASN A 213 14.65 17.82 23.99
CA ASN A 213 16.05 18.03 24.40
C ASN A 213 16.99 18.20 23.19
N ALA A 214 18.22 18.68 23.43
CA ALA A 214 19.19 18.97 22.36
C ALA A 214 19.56 17.75 21.50
N ILE A 215 19.51 16.54 22.06
CA ILE A 215 19.75 15.28 21.32
C ILE A 215 18.59 15.03 20.37
N ALA A 216 17.37 15.13 20.88
CA ALA A 216 16.15 14.87 20.13
C ALA A 216 16.01 15.79 18.91
N THR A 217 16.53 17.02 18.95
CA THR A 217 16.53 17.94 17.79
C THR A 217 17.15 17.32 16.53
N TYR A 218 18.25 16.57 16.68
CA TYR A 218 18.91 15.91 15.55
C TYR A 218 18.04 14.80 14.93
N PHE A 219 17.43 13.97 15.78
CA PHE A 219 16.54 12.90 15.33
C PHE A 219 15.22 13.45 14.77
N ASN A 220 14.67 14.50 15.36
CA ASN A 220 13.49 15.20 14.86
C ASN A 220 13.74 15.80 13.46
N LYS A 221 14.89 16.45 13.26
CA LYS A 221 15.31 16.94 11.94
C LYS A 221 15.38 15.78 10.93
N ALA A 222 16.06 14.69 11.26
CA ALA A 222 16.14 13.51 10.39
C ALA A 222 14.74 12.93 10.08
N CYS A 223 13.88 12.77 11.09
CA CYS A 223 12.51 12.28 10.92
C CYS A 223 11.72 13.13 9.94
N VAL A 224 11.78 14.45 10.09
CA VAL A 224 11.09 15.40 9.21
C VAL A 224 11.64 15.30 7.78
N ILE A 225 12.95 15.20 7.60
CA ILE A 225 13.58 15.09 6.28
C ILE A 225 13.11 13.83 5.56
N TYR A 226 13.21 12.67 6.21
CA TYR A 226 12.76 11.40 5.62
C TYR A 226 11.25 11.37 5.38
N ALA A 227 10.47 12.01 6.25
CA ALA A 227 9.03 12.15 6.05
C ALA A 227 8.73 13.07 4.85
N MET A 228 9.46 14.16 4.66
CA MET A 228 9.30 15.02 3.48
C MET A 228 9.73 14.32 2.18
N ILE A 229 10.79 13.52 2.21
CA ILE A 229 11.21 12.68 1.06
C ILE A 229 10.09 11.71 0.66
N SER A 230 9.29 11.21 1.61
CA SER A 230 8.14 10.35 1.28
C SER A 230 7.06 11.04 0.44
N LEU A 231 7.06 12.38 0.38
CA LEU A 231 6.09 13.14 -0.43
C LEU A 231 6.63 13.49 -1.83
N VAL A 232 7.90 13.21 -2.11
CA VAL A 232 8.58 13.52 -3.37
C VAL A 232 8.26 12.46 -4.43
N GLN A 233 8.28 12.85 -5.71
CA GLN A 233 8.04 11.90 -6.82
C GLN A 233 9.35 11.28 -7.32
N GLU A 234 10.44 12.06 -7.37
CA GLU A 234 11.75 11.54 -7.77
C GLU A 234 12.86 12.01 -6.83
N PHE A 235 13.69 11.07 -6.39
CA PHE A 235 14.85 11.33 -5.54
C PHE A 235 16.14 10.97 -6.30
N TYR A 236 16.99 11.97 -6.58
CA TYR A 236 18.28 11.79 -7.25
C TYR A 236 19.45 11.85 -6.25
N GLY A 237 19.25 12.48 -5.10
CA GLY A 237 20.23 12.61 -4.03
C GLY A 237 19.89 13.78 -3.11
N TRP A 238 20.79 14.07 -2.17
CA TRP A 238 20.62 15.18 -1.20
C TRP A 238 20.55 16.55 -1.86
N ASP A 239 21.23 16.74 -2.99
CA ASP A 239 21.25 18.00 -3.73
C ASP A 239 20.07 18.15 -4.69
N LYS A 240 19.35 17.05 -4.99
CA LYS A 240 18.29 17.06 -6.02
C LYS A 240 17.15 16.09 -5.74
N VAL A 241 15.97 16.67 -5.54
CA VAL A 241 14.66 16.03 -5.51
C VAL A 241 13.68 16.74 -6.44
N ILE A 242 12.68 16.01 -6.93
CA ILE A 242 11.66 16.55 -7.83
C ILE A 242 10.26 16.40 -7.23
N LEU A 243 9.62 17.55 -7.00
CA LEU A 243 8.20 17.63 -6.69
C LEU A 243 7.41 17.90 -7.98
N LYS A 244 6.50 17.00 -8.32
CA LYS A 244 5.59 17.10 -9.46
C LYS A 244 4.16 17.30 -8.96
N GLY A 245 3.78 18.57 -8.80
CA GLY A 245 2.39 18.97 -8.60
C GLY A 245 1.91 19.82 -9.78
N ARG A 246 1.15 20.88 -9.48
CA ARG A 246 0.78 21.91 -10.45
C ARG A 246 1.97 22.56 -11.14
N ARG A 247 3.09 22.65 -10.43
CA ARG A 247 4.39 23.05 -10.96
C ARG A 247 5.38 21.92 -10.70
N LYS A 248 6.32 21.74 -11.63
CA LYS A 248 7.49 20.89 -11.40
C LYS A 248 8.55 21.74 -10.72
N LEU A 249 8.99 21.32 -9.53
CA LEU A 249 10.07 21.97 -8.78
C LEU A 249 11.25 21.00 -8.64
N GLU A 250 12.46 21.50 -8.84
CA GLU A 250 13.71 20.79 -8.58
C GLU A 250 14.40 21.48 -7.40
N LEU A 251 14.55 20.79 -6.27
CA LEU A 251 14.99 21.37 -5.00
C LEU A 251 16.13 20.53 -4.40
N SER A 252 16.94 21.12 -3.53
CA SER A 252 17.77 20.35 -2.60
C SER A 252 16.92 19.80 -1.45
N VAL A 253 17.36 18.72 -0.82
CA VAL A 253 16.63 18.13 0.32
C VAL A 253 16.75 19.01 1.57
N CYS A 254 17.95 19.51 1.83
CA CYS A 254 18.29 20.25 3.04
C CYS A 254 19.28 21.37 2.74
N ASP A 255 19.23 22.38 3.60
CA ASP A 255 20.27 23.39 3.73
C ASP A 255 21.24 22.95 4.84
N ASN A 256 22.49 23.46 4.82
CA ASN A 256 23.54 23.10 5.78
C ASN A 256 23.26 23.56 7.23
N GLU A 257 22.13 24.20 7.50
CA GLU A 257 21.79 24.73 8.82
C GLU A 257 20.99 23.73 9.67
N LEU A 258 21.28 23.66 10.97
CA LEU A 258 20.44 22.95 11.94
C LEU A 258 19.15 23.75 12.16
N GLN A 259 18.10 23.41 11.44
CA GLN A 259 16.80 24.04 11.60
C GLN A 259 16.02 23.34 12.73
N GLU A 260 15.54 24.14 13.70
CA GLU A 260 14.64 23.67 14.74
C GLU A 260 13.18 23.70 14.24
N PHE A 261 12.49 22.57 14.41
CA PHE A 261 11.07 22.44 14.11
C PHE A 261 10.27 22.42 15.41
N SER A 262 9.15 23.14 15.42
CA SER A 262 8.24 23.02 16.56
C SER A 262 7.60 21.64 16.57
N LYS A 263 7.19 21.16 17.74
CA LYS A 263 6.44 19.89 17.85
C LYS A 263 5.21 19.86 16.94
N ARG A 264 4.54 21.00 16.76
CA ARG A 264 3.39 21.13 15.84
C ARG A 264 3.77 20.88 14.38
N ASP A 265 4.94 21.33 13.96
CA ASP A 265 5.43 21.11 12.59
C ASP A 265 5.73 19.62 12.36
N ILE A 266 6.41 18.99 13.33
CA ILE A 266 6.74 17.56 13.31
C ILE A 266 5.45 16.72 13.26
N ASP A 267 4.51 16.98 14.16
CA ASP A 267 3.21 16.30 14.22
C ASP A 267 2.41 16.50 12.91
N ALA A 268 2.45 17.69 12.31
CA ALA A 268 1.76 17.97 11.06
C ALA A 268 2.36 17.18 9.88
N VAL A 269 3.69 17.10 9.81
CA VAL A 269 4.39 16.31 8.78
C VAL A 269 4.08 14.82 8.94
N ILE A 270 4.19 14.29 10.16
CA ILE A 270 3.88 12.88 10.45
C ILE A 270 2.43 12.58 10.08
N ALA A 271 1.46 13.37 10.55
CA ALA A 271 0.05 13.16 10.27
C ALA A 271 -0.28 13.25 8.76
N CYS A 272 0.40 14.14 8.04
CA CYS A 272 0.27 14.26 6.59
C CYS A 272 0.75 12.99 5.88
N VAL A 273 1.95 12.51 6.23
CA VAL A 273 2.54 11.30 5.63
C VAL A 273 1.71 10.06 5.98
N GLU A 274 1.31 9.89 7.24
CA GLU A 274 0.42 8.79 7.63
C GLU A 274 -0.88 8.80 6.83
N TRP A 275 -1.47 9.96 6.57
CA TRP A 275 -2.68 10.07 5.76
C TRP A 275 -2.44 9.70 4.30
N CYS A 276 -1.33 10.13 3.70
CA CYS A 276 -0.96 9.76 2.34
C CYS A 276 -0.84 8.24 2.18
N TYR A 277 -0.24 7.54 3.16
CA TYR A 277 0.05 6.10 3.09
C TYR A 277 -0.96 5.18 3.78
N ALA A 278 -2.07 5.70 4.29
CA ALA A 278 -3.06 4.93 5.06
C ALA A 278 -3.94 3.99 4.23
N GLU A 279 -4.17 4.27 2.94
CA GLU A 279 -5.09 3.52 2.07
C GLU A 279 -4.45 3.24 0.71
N SER A 280 -5.11 2.44 -0.14
CA SER A 280 -4.64 2.04 -1.47
C SER A 280 -4.49 3.18 -2.49
N ASP A 281 -4.90 4.41 -2.14
CA ASP A 281 -4.86 5.58 -3.03
C ASP A 281 -3.72 6.55 -2.65
N GLU A 282 -2.52 5.98 -2.43
CA GLU A 282 -1.34 6.71 -1.97
C GLU A 282 -0.93 7.81 -2.96
N GLU A 283 -1.01 7.52 -4.26
CA GLU A 283 -0.66 8.45 -5.34
C GLU A 283 -1.56 9.69 -5.36
N THR A 284 -2.88 9.53 -5.34
CA THR A 284 -3.81 10.67 -5.40
C THR A 284 -3.66 11.57 -4.17
N ARG A 285 -3.50 10.98 -2.98
CA ARG A 285 -3.34 11.74 -1.73
C ARG A 285 -2.04 12.54 -1.72
N THR A 286 -0.94 11.89 -2.09
CA THR A 286 0.37 12.53 -2.19
C THR A 286 0.33 13.66 -3.20
N LEU A 287 -0.26 13.43 -4.38
CA LEU A 287 -0.41 14.44 -5.43
C LEU A 287 -1.20 15.66 -4.94
N LEU A 288 -2.30 15.48 -4.20
CA LEU A 288 -3.09 16.60 -3.68
C LEU A 288 -2.32 17.48 -2.69
N VAL A 289 -1.47 16.87 -1.85
CA VAL A 289 -0.60 17.60 -0.93
C VAL A 289 0.48 18.35 -1.70
N VAL A 290 1.17 17.66 -2.62
CA VAL A 290 2.26 18.21 -3.43
C VAL A 290 1.75 19.32 -4.35
N ASP A 291 0.54 19.20 -4.89
CA ASP A 291 -0.13 20.25 -5.66
C ASP A 291 -0.23 21.57 -4.89
N ARG A 292 -0.50 21.49 -3.59
CA ARG A 292 -0.60 22.68 -2.76
C ARG A 292 0.77 23.19 -2.33
N LEU A 293 1.68 22.28 -1.94
CA LEU A 293 3.05 22.63 -1.57
C LEU A 293 3.78 23.34 -2.72
N THR A 294 3.71 22.78 -3.93
CA THR A 294 4.37 23.33 -5.13
C THR A 294 3.80 24.68 -5.58
N LEU A 295 2.67 25.15 -5.05
CA LEU A 295 2.16 26.51 -5.32
C LEU A 295 2.81 27.57 -4.42
N ASP A 296 3.11 27.22 -3.17
CA ASP A 296 3.61 28.16 -2.17
C ASP A 296 5.14 28.11 -2.02
N LEU A 297 5.76 26.98 -2.41
CA LEU A 297 7.21 26.83 -2.50
C LEU A 297 7.82 27.73 -3.57
N LYS A 298 8.99 28.30 -3.25
CA LYS A 298 9.83 29.03 -4.19
C LYS A 298 10.89 28.12 -4.79
N ASP A 299 11.40 28.48 -5.97
CA ASP A 299 12.36 27.69 -6.73
C ASP A 299 13.76 27.61 -6.07
N ASP A 300 14.07 28.52 -5.15
CA ASP A 300 15.37 28.66 -4.47
C ASP A 300 15.42 28.04 -3.06
N GLN A 301 14.34 27.40 -2.60
CA GLN A 301 14.25 26.85 -1.25
C GLN A 301 14.52 25.35 -1.21
N ALA A 302 15.19 24.86 -0.16
CA ALA A 302 15.26 23.43 0.10
C ALA A 302 13.90 22.84 0.49
N LEU A 303 13.72 21.54 0.27
CA LEU A 303 12.53 20.78 0.64
C LEU A 303 12.18 20.94 2.12
N ILE A 304 13.19 20.98 2.98
CA ILE A 304 13.01 21.16 4.42
C ILE A 304 12.36 22.51 4.78
N GLY A 305 12.56 23.54 3.96
CA GLY A 305 11.87 24.84 4.10
C GLY A 305 10.35 24.75 3.91
N ALA A 306 9.86 23.70 3.24
CA ALA A 306 8.44 23.47 3.00
C ALA A 306 7.66 23.01 4.25
N VAL A 307 8.35 22.58 5.31
CA VAL A 307 7.73 21.95 6.50
C VAL A 307 6.63 22.83 7.10
N ARG A 308 6.87 24.14 7.19
CA ARG A 308 5.88 25.10 7.73
C ARG A 308 4.62 25.24 6.88
N LEU A 309 4.69 24.84 5.60
CA LEU A 309 3.56 24.88 4.66
C LEU A 309 2.74 23.58 4.70
N VAL A 310 3.30 22.50 5.24
CA VAL A 310 2.68 21.17 5.23
C VAL A 310 1.33 21.17 5.95
N PHE A 311 1.20 21.87 7.08
CA PHE A 311 -0.08 21.94 7.80
C PHE A 311 -1.22 22.49 6.92
N ALA A 312 -0.98 23.61 6.23
CA ALA A 312 -1.96 24.22 5.35
C ALA A 312 -2.25 23.36 4.12
N ALA A 313 -1.20 22.81 3.50
CA ALA A 313 -1.31 21.92 2.35
C ALA A 313 -2.11 20.64 2.69
N PHE A 314 -1.84 20.04 3.84
CA PHE A 314 -2.51 18.85 4.32
C PHE A 314 -4.00 19.09 4.58
N ALA A 315 -4.35 20.20 5.25
CA ALA A 315 -5.75 20.55 5.53
C ALA A 315 -6.55 20.73 4.22
N GLU A 316 -5.96 21.39 3.23
CA GLU A 316 -6.59 21.59 1.93
C GLU A 316 -6.68 20.30 1.12
N ALA A 317 -5.62 19.50 1.07
CA ALA A 317 -5.60 18.21 0.38
C ALA A 317 -6.68 17.27 0.91
N ARG A 318 -6.86 17.21 2.24
CA ARG A 318 -7.92 16.40 2.86
C ARG A 318 -9.32 16.87 2.46
N SER A 319 -9.52 18.19 2.38
CA SER A 319 -10.79 18.76 1.90
C SER A 319 -11.04 18.40 0.42
N ARG A 320 -10.03 18.57 -0.44
CA ARG A 320 -10.11 18.23 -1.88
C ARG A 320 -10.34 16.74 -2.13
N TYR A 321 -9.67 15.87 -1.36
CA TYR A 321 -9.83 14.42 -1.48
C TYR A 321 -11.27 13.98 -1.27
N LYS A 322 -12.01 14.63 -0.35
CA LYS A 322 -13.45 14.37 -0.16
C LYS A 322 -14.24 14.58 -1.46
N TYR A 323 -13.92 15.63 -2.22
CA TYR A 323 -14.56 15.88 -3.51
C TYR A 323 -14.14 14.89 -4.58
N VAL A 324 -12.88 14.49 -4.63
CA VAL A 324 -12.41 13.44 -5.56
C VAL A 324 -13.13 12.12 -5.30
N VAL A 325 -13.27 11.72 -4.04
CA VAL A 325 -14.03 10.51 -3.67
C VAL A 325 -15.51 10.64 -4.04
N LEU A 326 -16.11 11.82 -3.86
CA LEU A 326 -17.50 12.07 -4.26
C LEU A 326 -17.69 12.03 -5.78
N ASP A 327 -16.76 12.59 -6.54
CA ASP A 327 -16.81 12.61 -8.01
C ASP A 327 -16.66 11.19 -8.57
N ARG A 328 -15.67 10.42 -8.07
CA ARG A 328 -15.54 9.00 -8.39
C ARG A 328 -16.84 8.23 -8.08
N LYS A 329 -17.46 8.45 -6.91
CA LYS A 329 -18.77 7.85 -6.55
C LYS A 329 -19.90 8.24 -7.51
N LYS A 330 -19.91 9.48 -7.98
CA LYS A 330 -20.91 9.95 -8.93
C LYS A 330 -20.72 9.30 -10.30
N ASP A 331 -19.47 9.19 -10.76
CA ASP A 331 -19.14 8.50 -12.00
C ASP A 331 -19.51 7.01 -11.92
N TYR A 332 -19.19 6.34 -10.81
CA TYR A 332 -19.64 4.97 -10.55
C TYR A 332 -21.17 4.82 -10.63
N THR A 333 -21.91 5.77 -10.06
CA THR A 333 -23.38 5.75 -10.08
C THR A 333 -23.93 5.99 -11.49
N LYS A 334 -23.28 6.87 -12.26
CA LYS A 334 -23.65 7.17 -13.64
C LYS A 334 -23.40 5.97 -14.55
N GLU A 335 -22.23 5.33 -14.46
CA GLU A 335 -21.92 4.10 -15.20
C GLU A 335 -22.93 2.99 -14.89
N LEU A 336 -23.30 2.81 -13.62
CA LEU A 336 -24.31 1.84 -13.22
C LEU A 336 -25.69 2.16 -13.82
N SER A 337 -26.09 3.43 -13.85
CA SER A 337 -27.33 3.87 -14.49
C SER A 337 -27.32 3.63 -16.01
N ASP A 338 -26.17 3.86 -16.67
CA ASP A 338 -26.02 3.62 -18.09
C ASP A 338 -26.12 2.12 -18.41
N ILE A 339 -25.52 1.25 -17.59
CA ILE A 339 -25.67 -0.22 -17.69
C ILE A 339 -27.15 -0.62 -17.55
N GLN A 340 -27.86 -0.07 -16.57
CA GLN A 340 -29.29 -0.38 -16.37
C GLN A 340 -30.13 0.04 -17.58
N LYS A 341 -29.85 1.21 -18.16
CA LYS A 341 -30.56 1.72 -19.35
C LYS A 341 -30.33 0.82 -20.56
N ASP A 342 -29.09 0.41 -20.81
CA ASP A 342 -28.74 -0.48 -21.91
C ASP A 342 -29.35 -1.88 -21.72
N LEU A 343 -29.36 -2.39 -20.49
CA LEU A 343 -29.99 -3.64 -20.11
C LEU A 343 -31.50 -3.61 -20.36
N SER A 344 -32.20 -2.55 -19.95
CA SER A 344 -33.60 -2.33 -20.28
C SER A 344 -33.83 -2.28 -21.79
N GLY A 345 -32.95 -1.60 -22.55
CA GLY A 345 -33.02 -1.58 -24.01
C GLY A 345 -32.85 -2.97 -24.65
N VAL A 346 -32.04 -3.86 -24.06
CA VAL A 346 -31.94 -5.27 -24.50
C VAL A 346 -33.23 -6.03 -24.16
N VAL A 347 -33.79 -5.85 -22.97
CA VAL A 347 -35.06 -6.46 -22.57
C VAL A 347 -36.18 -6.05 -23.52
N ASP A 348 -36.29 -4.76 -23.86
CA ASP A 348 -37.30 -4.25 -24.80
C ASP A 348 -37.17 -4.87 -26.19
N LYS A 349 -35.93 -5.09 -26.68
CA LYS A 349 -35.69 -5.79 -27.96
C LYS A 349 -36.19 -7.24 -27.92
N TYR A 350 -35.96 -7.97 -26.83
CA TYR A 350 -36.47 -9.34 -26.67
C TYR A 350 -38.00 -9.37 -26.60
N VAL A 351 -38.61 -8.45 -25.86
CA VAL A 351 -40.07 -8.33 -25.74
C VAL A 351 -40.70 -7.97 -27.10
N SER A 352 -40.14 -6.99 -27.80
CA SER A 352 -40.60 -6.58 -29.13
C SER A 352 -40.48 -7.71 -30.15
N ALA A 353 -39.34 -8.43 -30.15
CA ALA A 353 -39.15 -9.60 -31.01
C ALA A 353 -40.20 -10.67 -30.71
N SER A 354 -40.42 -11.04 -29.44
CA SER A 354 -41.48 -11.99 -29.04
C SER A 354 -42.86 -11.57 -29.55
N HIS A 355 -43.24 -10.30 -29.39
CA HIS A 355 -44.51 -9.80 -29.91
C HIS A 355 -44.60 -9.87 -31.44
N GLN A 356 -43.50 -9.60 -32.15
CA GLN A 356 -43.44 -9.74 -33.60
C GLN A 356 -43.63 -11.21 -34.03
N PHE A 357 -43.03 -12.17 -33.31
CA PHE A 357 -43.26 -13.60 -33.54
C PHE A 357 -44.75 -13.96 -33.39
N THR A 358 -45.36 -13.59 -32.26
CA THR A 358 -46.78 -13.89 -31.99
C THR A 358 -47.73 -13.21 -32.98
N GLY A 359 -47.50 -11.93 -33.29
CA GLY A 359 -48.32 -11.18 -34.26
C GLY A 359 -48.24 -11.77 -35.66
N SER A 360 -47.04 -12.22 -36.07
CA SER A 360 -46.85 -12.86 -37.36
C SER A 360 -47.52 -14.24 -37.45
N LEU A 361 -47.51 -15.01 -36.35
CA LEU A 361 -48.26 -16.27 -36.24
C LEU A 361 -49.76 -16.03 -36.39
N LEU A 362 -50.32 -15.06 -35.68
CA LEU A 362 -51.75 -14.72 -35.77
C LEU A 362 -52.15 -14.32 -37.20
N THR A 363 -51.29 -13.57 -37.89
CA THR A 363 -51.53 -13.17 -39.28
C THR A 363 -51.55 -14.38 -40.22
N ASP A 364 -50.58 -15.30 -40.09
CA ASP A 364 -50.51 -16.51 -40.91
C ASP A 364 -51.67 -17.49 -40.59
N VAL A 365 -52.09 -17.58 -39.32
CA VAL A 365 -53.28 -18.35 -38.90
C VAL A 365 -54.56 -17.76 -39.48
N LEU A 366 -54.70 -16.43 -39.47
CA LEU A 366 -55.86 -15.75 -40.03
C LEU A 366 -55.91 -15.90 -41.56
N ALA A 367 -54.76 -15.84 -42.24
CA ALA A 367 -54.64 -16.14 -43.66
C ALA A 367 -55.06 -17.59 -43.96
N LEU A 368 -54.60 -18.57 -43.16
CA LEU A 368 -55.00 -19.97 -43.31
C LEU A 368 -56.51 -20.16 -43.08
N ALA A 369 -57.06 -19.54 -42.03
CA ALA A 369 -58.49 -19.59 -41.72
C ALA A 369 -59.34 -18.96 -42.83
N PHE A 370 -58.88 -17.85 -43.42
CA PHE A 370 -59.52 -17.23 -44.58
C PHE A 370 -59.52 -18.16 -45.79
N VAL A 371 -58.37 -18.75 -46.13
CA VAL A 371 -58.24 -19.71 -47.24
C VAL A 371 -59.15 -20.93 -47.04
N LEU A 372 -59.18 -21.49 -45.82
CA LEU A 372 -60.07 -22.60 -45.48
C LEU A 372 -61.55 -22.21 -45.60
N THR A 373 -61.93 -21.05 -45.07
CA THR A 373 -63.32 -20.56 -45.11
C THR A 373 -63.77 -20.29 -46.54
N ALA A 374 -62.94 -19.61 -47.35
CA ALA A 374 -63.19 -19.37 -48.76
C ALA A 374 -63.31 -20.69 -49.54
N GLY A 375 -62.46 -21.67 -49.26
CA GLY A 375 -62.52 -23.00 -49.87
C GLY A 375 -63.82 -23.75 -49.52
N VAL A 376 -64.26 -23.73 -48.26
CA VAL A 376 -65.52 -24.37 -47.82
C VAL A 376 -66.74 -23.66 -48.40
N VAL A 377 -66.74 -22.32 -48.46
CA VAL A 377 -67.81 -21.52 -49.08
C VAL A 377 -67.88 -21.80 -50.59
N SER A 378 -66.74 -21.85 -51.28
CA SER A 378 -66.67 -22.21 -52.71
C SER A 378 -67.27 -23.59 -52.98
N ARG A 379 -67.02 -24.58 -52.10
CA ARG A 379 -67.63 -25.91 -52.21
C ARG A 379 -69.16 -25.87 -52.04
N ARG A 380 -69.67 -25.03 -51.15
CA ARG A 380 -71.11 -24.93 -50.86
C ARG A 380 -71.92 -24.21 -51.95
N PHE A 381 -71.30 -23.28 -52.69
CA PHE A 381 -72.01 -22.41 -53.63
C PHE A 381 -71.66 -22.61 -55.12
N ILE A 382 -70.50 -23.20 -55.46
CA ILE A 382 -70.00 -23.22 -56.85
C ILE A 382 -69.85 -24.66 -57.42
N ALA A 383 -69.24 -25.59 -56.69
CA ALA A 383 -69.10 -27.00 -57.12
C ALA A 383 -68.77 -27.95 -55.96
N GLU A 384 -69.41 -29.12 -55.91
CA GLU A 384 -69.33 -30.13 -54.83
C GLU A 384 -67.90 -30.68 -54.61
N ASP A 385 -67.06 -30.62 -55.64
CA ASP A 385 -65.65 -31.07 -55.66
C ASP A 385 -64.60 -29.94 -55.74
N ALA A 386 -64.98 -28.67 -55.53
CA ALA A 386 -64.04 -27.54 -55.64
C ALA A 386 -62.80 -27.66 -54.71
N LEU A 387 -62.95 -28.29 -53.54
CA LEU A 387 -61.87 -28.56 -52.59
C LEU A 387 -60.99 -29.78 -52.95
N LYS A 388 -61.45 -30.64 -53.87
CA LYS A 388 -60.67 -31.78 -54.42
C LYS A 388 -60.04 -31.45 -55.78
N SER A 389 -60.28 -30.24 -56.28
CA SER A 389 -59.70 -29.79 -57.53
C SER A 389 -58.16 -29.84 -57.45
N PRO A 390 -57.45 -30.29 -58.50
CA PRO A 390 -56.00 -30.32 -58.51
C PRO A 390 -55.39 -28.93 -58.22
N GLU A 391 -56.10 -27.86 -58.55
CA GLU A 391 -55.74 -26.47 -58.28
C GLU A 391 -55.75 -26.15 -56.76
N ALA A 392 -56.73 -26.65 -56.00
CA ALA A 392 -56.79 -26.43 -54.54
C ALA A 392 -55.65 -27.16 -53.81
N VAL A 393 -55.32 -28.38 -54.22
CA VAL A 393 -54.20 -29.15 -53.64
C VAL A 393 -52.86 -28.45 -53.88
N VAL A 394 -52.65 -27.87 -55.07
CA VAL A 394 -51.46 -27.08 -55.39
C VAL A 394 -51.38 -25.82 -54.53
N LEU A 395 -52.50 -25.14 -54.28
CA LEU A 395 -52.55 -23.94 -53.44
C LEU A 395 -52.16 -24.24 -51.98
N PHE A 396 -52.67 -25.32 -51.38
CA PHE A 396 -52.28 -25.71 -50.02
C PHE A 396 -50.83 -26.18 -49.91
N LYS A 397 -50.31 -26.91 -50.92
CA LYS A 397 -48.88 -27.28 -50.96
C LYS A 397 -47.98 -26.05 -51.09
N SER A 398 -48.37 -25.07 -51.90
CA SER A 398 -47.66 -23.78 -52.00
C SER A 398 -47.69 -23.01 -50.66
N PHE A 399 -48.82 -23.04 -49.95
CA PHE A 399 -48.96 -22.42 -48.64
C PHE A 399 -48.10 -23.12 -47.58
N SER A 400 -47.98 -24.45 -47.63
CA SER A 400 -47.06 -25.22 -46.78
C SER A 400 -45.60 -24.82 -46.99
N ILE A 401 -45.17 -24.68 -48.25
CA ILE A 401 -43.81 -24.20 -48.59
C ILE A 401 -43.59 -22.77 -48.03
N TYR A 402 -44.57 -21.88 -48.17
CA TYR A 402 -44.51 -20.54 -47.59
C TYR A 402 -44.33 -20.58 -46.06
N LEU A 403 -45.12 -21.40 -45.35
CA LEU A 403 -45.00 -21.53 -43.89
C LEU A 403 -43.62 -22.04 -43.46
N VAL A 404 -43.04 -23.02 -44.18
CA VAL A 404 -41.69 -23.53 -43.89
C VAL A 404 -40.62 -22.44 -44.09
N VAL A 405 -40.66 -21.72 -45.21
CA VAL A 405 -39.72 -20.61 -45.48
C VAL A 405 -39.87 -19.51 -44.43
N ALA A 406 -41.11 -19.18 -44.06
CA ALA A 406 -41.40 -18.14 -43.10
C ALA A 406 -40.89 -18.51 -41.67
N VAL A 407 -40.98 -19.79 -41.28
CA VAL A 407 -40.37 -20.28 -40.02
C VAL A 407 -38.86 -20.17 -40.03
N ILE A 408 -38.21 -20.55 -41.13
CA ILE A 408 -36.74 -20.52 -41.23
C ILE A 408 -36.22 -19.09 -41.08
N LEU A 409 -36.82 -18.13 -41.82
CA LEU A 409 -36.46 -16.71 -41.73
C LEU A 409 -36.69 -16.14 -40.33
N ARG A 410 -37.78 -16.54 -39.68
CA ARG A 410 -38.10 -16.12 -38.32
C ARG A 410 -37.12 -16.70 -37.30
N PHE A 411 -36.77 -17.98 -37.40
CA PHE A 411 -35.77 -18.62 -36.54
C PHE A 411 -34.39 -17.98 -36.70
N TRP A 412 -34.01 -17.62 -37.92
CA TRP A 412 -32.81 -16.83 -38.20
C TRP A 412 -32.83 -15.47 -37.48
N GLY A 413 -33.97 -14.77 -37.53
CA GLY A 413 -34.19 -13.52 -36.79
C GLY A 413 -33.99 -13.68 -35.28
N ALA A 414 -34.51 -14.76 -34.69
CA ALA A 414 -34.32 -15.06 -33.27
C ALA A 414 -32.85 -15.29 -32.89
N ILE A 415 -32.13 -16.06 -33.71
CA ILE A 415 -30.70 -16.30 -33.51
C ILE A 415 -29.92 -14.99 -33.59
N SER A 416 -30.22 -14.14 -34.58
CA SER A 416 -29.56 -12.84 -34.74
C SER A 416 -29.71 -11.95 -33.51
N VAL A 417 -30.93 -11.83 -32.97
CA VAL A 417 -31.19 -11.06 -31.74
C VAL A 417 -30.41 -11.62 -30.54
N SER A 418 -30.36 -12.96 -30.41
CA SER A 418 -29.61 -13.62 -29.34
C SER A 418 -28.09 -13.40 -29.44
N LEU A 419 -27.53 -13.46 -30.65
CA LEU A 419 -26.11 -13.21 -30.91
C LEU A 419 -25.72 -11.75 -30.62
N ILE A 420 -26.54 -10.79 -31.06
CA ILE A 420 -26.30 -9.37 -30.80
C ILE A 420 -26.32 -9.07 -29.29
N SER A 421 -27.28 -9.65 -28.55
CA SER A 421 -27.33 -9.51 -27.09
C SER A 421 -26.10 -10.09 -26.40
N THR A 422 -25.65 -11.26 -26.84
CA THR A 422 -24.47 -11.93 -26.25
C THR A 422 -23.20 -11.12 -26.48
N LYS A 423 -23.03 -10.56 -27.70
CA LYS A 423 -21.89 -9.71 -28.04
C LYS A 423 -21.84 -8.43 -27.19
N LEU A 424 -22.98 -7.74 -27.07
CA LEU A 424 -23.10 -6.53 -26.25
C LEU A 424 -22.73 -6.81 -24.78
N PHE A 425 -23.13 -7.99 -24.28
CA PHE A 425 -22.82 -8.40 -22.91
C PHE A 425 -21.32 -8.67 -22.68
N THR A 426 -20.65 -9.32 -23.64
CA THR A 426 -19.18 -9.51 -23.58
C THR A 426 -18.42 -8.20 -23.63
N ASP A 427 -18.85 -7.24 -24.44
CA ASP A 427 -18.21 -5.92 -24.54
C ASP A 427 -18.34 -5.15 -23.21
N TRP A 428 -19.53 -5.18 -22.59
CA TRP A 428 -19.77 -4.58 -21.28
C TRP A 428 -19.00 -5.26 -20.14
N LYS A 429 -18.83 -6.58 -20.19
CA LYS A 429 -18.00 -7.31 -19.21
C LYS A 429 -16.54 -6.85 -19.24
N GLY A 430 -16.05 -6.36 -20.38
CA GLY A 430 -14.72 -5.75 -20.50
C GLY A 430 -14.61 -4.38 -19.84
N ILE A 431 -15.63 -3.53 -20.04
CA ILE A 431 -15.65 -2.13 -19.55
C ILE A 431 -15.84 -2.08 -18.03
N VAL A 432 -16.70 -2.92 -17.48
CA VAL A 432 -17.11 -2.84 -16.06
C VAL A 432 -16.11 -3.51 -15.09
N ARG A 433 -15.19 -4.32 -15.63
CA ARG A 433 -14.21 -5.09 -14.84
C ARG A 433 -13.23 -4.20 -14.05
N SER A 434 -13.08 -2.92 -14.40
CA SER A 434 -12.26 -1.98 -13.63
C SER A 434 -12.89 -1.56 -12.29
N HIS A 435 -14.20 -1.72 -12.14
CA HIS A 435 -14.98 -0.98 -11.14
C HIS A 435 -16.03 -1.82 -10.39
N MET A 436 -16.36 -3.02 -10.86
CA MET A 436 -17.26 -3.95 -10.18
C MET A 436 -16.66 -5.36 -10.13
N SER A 437 -16.91 -6.08 -9.04
CA SER A 437 -16.57 -7.50 -8.98
C SER A 437 -17.34 -8.26 -10.08
N ALA A 438 -16.66 -9.21 -10.74
CA ALA A 438 -17.27 -9.97 -11.84
C ALA A 438 -18.56 -10.70 -11.41
N GLU A 439 -18.67 -11.03 -10.12
CA GLU A 439 -19.79 -11.75 -9.52
C GLU A 439 -21.03 -10.86 -9.34
N GLU A 440 -20.88 -9.60 -8.91
CA GLU A 440 -22.00 -8.67 -8.77
C GLU A 440 -22.57 -8.26 -10.12
N LEU A 441 -21.70 -8.06 -11.12
CA LEU A 441 -22.13 -7.79 -12.50
C LEU A 441 -22.92 -8.98 -13.05
N GLN A 442 -22.38 -10.20 -12.91
CA GLN A 442 -23.03 -11.42 -13.36
C GLN A 442 -24.40 -11.60 -12.68
N ARG A 443 -24.51 -11.27 -11.39
CA ARG A 443 -25.77 -11.36 -10.63
C ARG A 443 -26.84 -10.36 -11.11
N ILE A 444 -26.48 -9.11 -11.38
CA ILE A 444 -27.43 -8.10 -11.89
C ILE A 444 -27.96 -8.52 -13.27
N VAL A 445 -27.06 -9.04 -14.10
CA VAL A 445 -27.36 -9.48 -15.47
C VAL A 445 -28.22 -10.74 -15.46
N ASP A 446 -27.85 -11.75 -14.67
CA ASP A 446 -28.60 -13.00 -14.63
C ASP A 446 -30.00 -12.77 -14.07
N ASN A 447 -30.16 -11.96 -13.01
CA ASN A 447 -31.50 -11.67 -12.47
C ASN A 447 -32.41 -10.91 -13.45
N SER A 448 -31.86 -10.07 -14.32
CA SER A 448 -32.65 -9.23 -15.24
C SER A 448 -32.89 -9.87 -16.60
N LEU A 449 -31.89 -10.56 -17.16
CA LEU A 449 -31.95 -11.13 -18.50
C LEU A 449 -32.37 -12.59 -18.53
N PHE A 450 -32.14 -13.38 -17.47
CA PHE A 450 -32.41 -14.82 -17.51
C PHE A 450 -33.90 -15.11 -17.73
N SER A 451 -34.79 -14.48 -16.95
CA SER A 451 -36.23 -14.65 -17.09
C SER A 451 -36.73 -14.24 -18.49
N VAL A 452 -36.20 -13.15 -19.04
CA VAL A 452 -36.59 -12.62 -20.36
C VAL A 452 -36.09 -13.53 -21.49
N LYS A 453 -34.84 -14.02 -21.41
CA LYS A 453 -34.28 -14.96 -22.39
C LYS A 453 -35.04 -16.29 -22.40
N VAL A 454 -35.38 -16.81 -21.22
CA VAL A 454 -36.18 -18.04 -21.09
C VAL A 454 -37.56 -17.85 -21.72
N ASN A 455 -38.24 -16.76 -21.40
CA ASN A 455 -39.57 -16.48 -21.97
C ASN A 455 -39.52 -16.31 -23.50
N PHE A 456 -38.49 -15.64 -24.03
CA PHE A 456 -38.27 -15.50 -25.47
C PHE A 456 -38.06 -16.86 -26.16
N TRP A 457 -37.21 -17.73 -25.62
CA TRP A 457 -36.96 -19.05 -26.18
C TRP A 457 -38.18 -19.98 -26.09
N ILE A 458 -38.92 -19.95 -24.97
CA ILE A 458 -40.18 -20.68 -24.85
C ILE A 458 -41.16 -20.22 -25.93
N THR A 459 -41.32 -18.91 -26.11
CA THR A 459 -42.20 -18.34 -27.15
C THR A 459 -41.76 -18.78 -28.55
N CYS A 460 -40.46 -18.74 -28.85
CA CYS A 460 -39.91 -19.19 -30.13
C CYS A 460 -40.20 -20.67 -30.39
N VAL A 461 -40.00 -21.55 -29.40
CA VAL A 461 -40.24 -23.00 -29.52
C VAL A 461 -41.73 -23.28 -29.73
N VAL A 462 -42.61 -22.64 -28.96
CA VAL A 462 -44.06 -22.80 -29.11
C VAL A 462 -44.51 -22.39 -30.51
N VAL A 463 -44.08 -21.21 -30.98
CA VAL A 463 -44.39 -20.72 -32.32
C VAL A 463 -43.86 -21.68 -33.40
N PHE A 464 -42.61 -22.14 -33.27
CA PHE A 464 -42.01 -23.11 -34.20
C PHE A 464 -42.84 -24.40 -34.30
N VAL A 465 -43.24 -24.99 -33.18
CA VAL A 465 -44.07 -26.19 -33.15
C VAL A 465 -45.40 -25.95 -33.86
N ILE A 466 -46.07 -24.82 -33.59
CA ILE A 466 -47.35 -24.49 -34.24
C ILE A 466 -47.19 -24.40 -35.76
N TYR A 467 -46.14 -23.73 -36.26
CA TYR A 467 -45.91 -23.65 -37.69
C TYR A 467 -45.59 -25.01 -38.33
N VAL A 468 -44.82 -25.88 -37.66
CA VAL A 468 -44.55 -27.24 -38.17
C VAL A 468 -45.85 -28.02 -38.29
N VAL A 469 -46.73 -27.93 -37.29
CA VAL A 469 -48.06 -28.54 -37.34
C VAL A 469 -48.87 -27.97 -38.50
N MET A 470 -48.95 -26.64 -38.65
CA MET A 470 -49.67 -26.00 -39.75
C MET A 470 -49.13 -26.41 -41.13
N ALA A 471 -47.81 -26.45 -41.29
CA ALA A 471 -47.16 -26.83 -42.54
C ALA A 471 -47.44 -28.30 -42.90
N LEU A 472 -47.35 -29.22 -41.93
CA LEU A 472 -47.68 -30.64 -42.12
C LEU A 472 -49.16 -30.84 -42.44
N SER A 473 -50.04 -30.12 -41.76
CA SER A 473 -51.48 -30.10 -42.05
C SER A 473 -51.76 -29.64 -43.48
N CYS A 474 -51.13 -28.55 -43.94
CA CYS A 474 -51.26 -28.04 -45.31
C CYS A 474 -50.56 -28.91 -46.37
N TRP A 475 -49.59 -29.73 -46.00
CA TRP A 475 -48.94 -30.66 -46.92
C TRP A 475 -49.80 -31.92 -47.14
N ASN A 476 -50.41 -32.41 -46.06
CA ASN A 476 -51.27 -33.59 -46.05
C ASN A 476 -52.76 -33.21 -46.02
N VAL A 477 -53.17 -32.34 -46.95
CA VAL A 477 -54.52 -31.74 -47.02
C VAL A 477 -55.64 -32.78 -47.10
N GLU A 478 -55.45 -33.85 -47.87
CA GLU A 478 -56.44 -34.91 -48.02
C GLU A 478 -56.69 -35.65 -46.69
N LEU A 479 -55.65 -35.84 -45.89
CA LEU A 479 -55.71 -36.53 -44.61
C LEU A 479 -56.30 -35.62 -43.53
N THR A 480 -55.96 -34.33 -43.54
CA THR A 480 -56.53 -33.34 -42.60
C THR A 480 -57.99 -33.04 -42.90
N LEU A 481 -58.40 -32.87 -44.16
CA LEU A 481 -59.81 -32.67 -44.52
C LEU A 481 -60.67 -33.91 -44.21
N ASN A 482 -60.09 -35.11 -44.25
CA ASN A 482 -60.74 -36.35 -43.80
C ASN A 482 -60.89 -36.38 -42.27
N LEU A 483 -59.86 -35.98 -41.53
CA LEU A 483 -59.84 -35.95 -40.06
C LEU A 483 -60.86 -34.94 -39.48
N PHE A 484 -61.04 -33.80 -40.14
CA PHE A 484 -62.03 -32.79 -39.78
C PHE A 484 -63.46 -33.12 -40.26
N GLY A 485 -63.69 -34.30 -40.83
CA GLY A 485 -65.02 -34.76 -41.26
C GLY A 485 -65.59 -34.02 -42.46
N VAL A 486 -64.78 -33.21 -43.16
CA VAL A 486 -65.22 -32.42 -44.32
C VAL A 486 -65.41 -33.31 -45.56
N LEU A 487 -64.66 -34.41 -45.67
CA LEU A 487 -64.75 -35.39 -46.76
C LEU A 487 -65.77 -36.52 -46.52
N GLY A 488 -66.37 -36.60 -45.32
CA GLY A 488 -67.31 -37.64 -44.93
C GLY A 488 -68.78 -37.22 -45.07
N ARG A 489 -69.22 -36.95 -46.30
CA ARG A 489 -70.61 -37.16 -46.78
C ARG A 489 -70.63 -37.06 -48.29
#